data_AF-A0AB38B058-F1
#
_entry.id   AF-A0AB38B058-F1
#
_cell.length_a   1.000
_cell.length_b   1.000
_cell.length_c   1.000
_cell.angle_alpha   90.00
_cell.angle_beta   90.00
_cell.angle_gamma   90.00
#
_symmetry.space_group_name_H-M   'P 1'
#
loop_
_entity.id
_entity.type
_entity.pdbx_description
1 polymer ?
#
loop_
_entity_poly.entity_id
_entity_poly.type
_entity_poly.pdbx_seq_one_letter_code
_entity_poly.pdbx_strand_id
1 'polypeptide(L)'
;MVGGRAHTFTFGKQLDIRPIRSADFDGDTELTERAVAAYIAKYATKGAETATGTLDRPLKFLAELAQLDISDHARRMIRTAWTLGGCRDLEDLRLRAWAHMLGFRGHFSTKTRHYSTTLGALRTARAEWRRLQAQPNTLEPAPADPDETTLVLSHWSFAGTGLTPGESWLAASLQGDPQHDREAASEPRAEPNTEGGNRT
;
A
#
# COMPACT_ATOMS: atom_id res chain seq x y z
N MET A 1 28.47 -5.24 -9.74
CA MET A 1 29.36 -4.14 -10.12
C MET A 1 28.64 -3.32 -11.17
N VAL A 2 28.86 -2.00 -11.23
CA VAL A 2 28.29 -1.17 -12.29
C VAL A 2 29.44 -0.65 -13.13
N GLY A 3 29.52 -1.04 -14.40
CA GLY A 3 30.63 -0.65 -15.27
C GLY A 3 31.99 -1.14 -14.74
N GLY A 4 32.02 -2.35 -14.16
CA GLY A 4 33.25 -2.92 -13.59
C GLY A 4 33.70 -2.37 -12.24
N ARG A 5 32.95 -1.45 -11.61
CA ARG A 5 33.27 -0.90 -10.28
C ARG A 5 32.38 -1.47 -9.18
N ALA A 6 32.98 -1.78 -8.03
CA ALA A 6 32.27 -2.11 -6.81
C ALA A 6 31.76 -0.83 -6.11
N HIS A 7 30.49 -0.83 -5.72
CA HIS A 7 29.85 0.26 -5.00
C HIS A 7 29.38 -0.23 -3.64
N THR A 8 29.73 0.49 -2.58
CA THR A 8 29.21 0.26 -1.23
C THR A 8 28.09 1.25 -0.98
N PHE A 9 26.90 0.75 -0.65
CA PHE A 9 25.77 1.57 -0.24
C PHE A 9 25.69 1.61 1.27
N THR A 10 25.60 2.82 1.83
CA THR A 10 25.39 3.06 3.24
C THR A 10 24.19 3.96 3.41
N PHE A 11 23.44 3.80 4.50
CA PHE A 11 22.46 4.80 4.88
C PHE A 11 23.17 6.14 5.12
N GLY A 12 22.56 7.23 4.64
CA GLY A 12 23.05 8.57 4.92
C GLY A 12 22.78 8.96 6.39
N LYS A 13 23.15 10.18 6.75
CA LYS A 13 22.87 10.74 8.09
C LYS A 13 21.39 11.04 8.34
N GLN A 14 20.55 10.96 7.30
CA GLN A 14 19.11 11.19 7.34
C GLN A 14 18.36 9.93 7.80
N LEU A 15 18.73 9.39 8.96
CA LEU A 15 17.98 8.33 9.61
C LEU A 15 17.03 8.97 10.62
N ASP A 16 15.72 8.88 10.36
CA ASP A 16 14.70 9.29 11.32
C ASP A 16 14.30 8.07 12.17
N ILE A 17 15.05 7.85 13.24
CA ILE A 17 14.76 6.77 14.21
C ILE A 17 14.06 7.41 15.39
N ARG A 18 12.77 7.10 15.56
CA ARG A 18 11.98 7.56 16.70
C ARG A 18 11.54 6.36 17.55
N PRO A 19 11.81 6.37 18.87
CA PRO A 19 11.24 5.37 19.75
C PRO A 19 9.73 5.58 19.81
N ILE A 20 8.96 4.49 19.64
CA ILE A 20 7.50 4.52 19.79
C ILE A 20 7.18 4.51 21.29
N ARG A 21 6.51 5.54 21.77
CA ARG A 21 6.06 5.71 23.17
C ARG A 21 4.54 5.61 23.24
N SER A 22 4.00 5.31 24.41
CA SER A 22 2.55 5.30 24.64
C SER A 22 1.88 6.64 24.27
N ALA A 23 2.60 7.76 24.41
CA ALA A 23 2.13 9.09 24.04
C ALA A 23 2.02 9.34 22.51
N ASP A 24 2.54 8.46 21.66
CA ASP A 24 2.42 8.56 20.20
C ASP A 24 1.06 8.03 19.67
N PHE A 25 0.21 7.54 20.57
CA PHE A 25 -1.12 7.02 20.29
C PHE A 25 -2.18 7.99 20.83
N ASP A 26 -3.22 8.28 20.04
CA ASP A 26 -4.30 9.17 20.47
C ASP A 26 -5.11 8.51 21.61
N GLY A 27 -5.24 9.20 22.74
CA GLY A 27 -6.01 8.77 23.92
C GLY A 27 -5.20 8.05 25.01
N ASP A 28 -5.89 7.52 26.02
CA ASP A 28 -5.31 6.76 27.15
C ASP A 28 -4.95 5.32 26.77
N THR A 29 -4.51 5.13 25.51
CA THR A 29 -4.27 3.81 24.94
C THR A 29 -2.96 3.26 25.50
N GLU A 30 -3.05 2.25 26.37
CA GLU A 30 -1.86 1.49 26.77
C GLU A 30 -1.11 0.99 25.53
N LEU A 31 0.23 0.97 25.61
CA LEU A 31 1.11 0.48 24.56
C LEU A 31 0.95 -1.04 24.39
N THR A 32 -0.15 -1.45 23.78
CA THR A 32 -0.47 -2.84 23.46
C THR A 32 0.20 -3.25 22.16
N GLU A 33 0.51 -4.53 22.02
CA GLU A 33 1.05 -5.08 20.76
C GLU A 33 0.17 -4.76 19.56
N ARG A 34 -1.16 -4.77 19.76
CA ARG A 34 -2.15 -4.44 18.72
C ARG A 34 -2.05 -2.99 18.26
N ALA A 35 -1.85 -2.05 19.19
CA ALA A 35 -1.68 -0.63 18.86
C ALA A 35 -0.40 -0.42 18.06
N VAL A 36 0.72 -0.99 18.52
CA VAL A 36 2.02 -0.93 17.81
C VAL A 36 1.91 -1.52 16.41
N ALA A 37 1.26 -2.67 16.25
CA ALA A 37 1.06 -3.29 14.93
C ALA A 37 0.25 -2.39 13.99
N ALA A 38 -0.83 -1.78 14.47
CA ALA A 38 -1.64 -0.84 13.69
C ALA A 38 -0.85 0.42 13.29
N TYR A 39 -0.05 0.97 14.20
CA TYR A 39 0.84 2.09 13.93
C TYR A 39 1.86 1.72 12.84
N ILE A 40 2.58 0.61 12.98
CA ILE A 40 3.52 0.14 11.96
C ILE A 40 2.82 -0.03 10.60
N ALA A 41 1.63 -0.64 10.58
CA ALA A 41 0.85 -0.81 9.36
C ALA A 41 0.53 0.54 8.69
N LYS A 42 0.08 1.53 9.47
CA LYS A 42 -0.19 2.90 8.99
C LYS A 42 1.02 3.50 8.29
N TYR A 43 2.21 3.41 8.88
CA TYR A 43 3.40 4.01 8.26
C TYR A 43 3.93 3.18 7.09
N ALA A 44 3.75 1.86 7.12
CA ALA A 44 4.11 0.99 5.99
C ALA A 44 3.28 1.30 4.74
N THR A 45 1.97 1.56 4.90
CA THR A 45 1.07 1.87 3.77
C THR A 45 1.16 3.34 3.36
N LYS A 46 1.22 4.28 4.32
CA LYS A 46 1.36 5.71 4.03
C LYS A 46 2.66 6.03 3.28
N GLY A 47 3.74 5.34 3.61
CA GLY A 47 5.02 5.46 2.90
C GLY A 47 4.96 4.97 1.45
N ALA A 48 4.19 3.90 1.20
CA ALA A 48 4.02 3.34 -0.14
C ALA A 48 3.21 4.27 -1.05
N GLU A 49 2.10 4.82 -0.56
CA GLU A 49 1.24 5.74 -1.32
C GLU A 49 1.99 7.04 -1.70
N THR A 50 2.79 7.58 -0.79
CA THR A 50 3.50 8.85 -1.00
C THR A 50 4.71 8.72 -1.93
N ALA A 51 5.38 7.56 -1.92
CA ALA A 51 6.64 7.39 -2.66
C ALA A 51 6.44 7.13 -4.15
N THR A 52 5.46 6.31 -4.53
CA THR A 52 5.27 5.91 -5.94
C THR A 52 4.31 6.82 -6.72
N GLY A 53 3.40 7.54 -6.05
CA GLY A 53 2.35 8.27 -6.76
C GLY A 53 1.54 7.36 -7.70
N THR A 54 0.66 7.94 -8.51
CA THR A 54 -0.33 7.30 -9.41
C THR A 54 0.29 6.57 -10.62
N LEU A 55 1.32 5.76 -10.40
CA LEU A 55 2.04 5.02 -11.42
C LEU A 55 1.72 3.54 -11.33
N ASP A 56 0.52 3.17 -11.76
CA ASP A 56 0.03 1.78 -11.71
C ASP A 56 0.49 0.92 -12.90
N ARG A 57 1.18 1.53 -13.88
CA ARG A 57 1.60 0.84 -15.11
C ARG A 57 3.06 1.08 -15.48
N PRO A 58 3.72 0.11 -16.13
CA PRO A 58 5.05 0.29 -16.71
C PRO A 58 5.12 1.47 -17.69
N LEU A 59 6.24 2.18 -17.61
CA LEU A 59 6.58 3.23 -18.57
C LEU A 59 7.02 2.61 -19.89
N LYS A 60 6.46 3.07 -21.00
CA LYS A 60 6.91 2.73 -22.35
C LYS A 60 8.02 3.66 -22.79
N PHE A 61 7.90 4.96 -22.45
CA PHE A 61 8.87 6.00 -22.78
C PHE A 61 9.11 6.94 -21.61
N LEU A 62 10.34 7.43 -21.45
CA LEU A 62 10.69 8.36 -20.38
C LEU A 62 9.97 9.72 -20.49
N ALA A 63 9.54 10.09 -21.70
CA ALA A 63 8.79 11.31 -21.97
C ALA A 63 7.42 11.34 -21.27
N GLU A 64 6.84 10.18 -20.93
CA GLU A 64 5.57 10.09 -20.19
C GLU A 64 5.65 10.79 -18.82
N LEU A 65 6.86 10.91 -18.24
CA LEU A 65 7.07 11.60 -16.96
C LEU A 65 6.68 13.09 -16.96
N ALA A 66 6.64 13.73 -18.12
CA ALA A 66 6.28 15.14 -18.23
C ALA A 66 4.79 15.40 -17.95
N GLN A 67 3.94 14.37 -18.10
CA GLN A 67 2.49 14.46 -17.95
C GLN A 67 2.02 13.98 -16.56
N LEU A 68 2.94 13.50 -15.72
CA LEU A 68 2.61 12.93 -14.43
C LEU A 68 2.81 13.95 -13.31
N ASP A 69 1.79 14.07 -12.47
CA ASP A 69 1.86 14.80 -11.22
C ASP A 69 2.56 13.95 -10.15
N ILE A 70 3.89 14.04 -10.15
CA ILE A 70 4.76 13.34 -9.21
C ILE A 70 5.81 14.29 -8.66
N SER A 71 6.29 13.99 -7.45
CA SER A 71 7.38 14.73 -6.82
C SER A 71 8.67 14.69 -7.67
N ASP A 72 9.49 15.74 -7.55
CA ASP A 72 10.79 15.80 -8.23
C ASP A 72 11.73 14.67 -7.81
N HIS A 73 11.64 14.25 -6.54
CA HIS A 73 12.41 13.14 -6.04
C HIS A 73 12.03 11.83 -6.75
N ALA A 74 10.72 11.52 -6.81
CA ALA A 74 10.23 10.33 -7.53
C ALA A 74 10.63 10.39 -9.01
N ARG A 75 10.43 11.54 -9.68
CA ARG A 75 10.85 11.75 -11.07
C ARG A 75 12.35 11.45 -11.26
N ARG A 76 13.21 11.87 -10.34
CA ARG A 76 14.66 11.60 -10.38
C ARG A 76 15.00 10.13 -10.15
N MET A 77 14.33 9.47 -9.21
CA MET A 77 14.48 8.02 -8.99
C MET A 77 14.09 7.22 -10.24
N ILE A 78 12.93 7.51 -10.83
CA ILE A 78 12.45 6.83 -12.04
C ILE A 78 13.44 7.00 -13.19
N ARG A 79 13.90 8.23 -13.44
CA ARG A 79 14.93 8.50 -14.47
C ARG A 79 16.20 7.70 -14.22
N THR A 80 16.64 7.63 -12.96
CA THR A 80 17.86 6.89 -12.59
C THR A 80 17.69 5.39 -12.84
N ALA A 81 16.57 4.81 -12.41
CA ALA A 81 16.23 3.41 -12.66
C ALA A 81 16.13 3.11 -14.17
N TRP A 82 15.55 4.02 -14.94
CA TRP A 82 15.44 3.90 -16.40
C TRP A 82 16.80 3.91 -17.10
N THR A 83 17.71 4.79 -16.67
CA THR A 83 19.09 4.87 -17.19
C THR A 83 19.89 3.62 -16.82
N LEU A 84 19.84 3.20 -15.55
CA LEU A 84 20.54 2.00 -15.07
C LEU A 84 19.99 0.72 -15.70
N GLY A 85 18.70 0.68 -16.05
CA GLY A 85 18.09 -0.43 -16.79
C GLY A 85 18.62 -0.61 -18.22
N GLY A 86 19.43 0.33 -18.74
CA GLY A 86 20.18 0.15 -19.99
C GLY A 86 21.57 -0.47 -19.80
N CYS A 87 22.03 -0.65 -18.55
CA CYS A 87 23.33 -1.26 -18.26
C CYS A 87 23.22 -2.79 -18.29
N ARG A 88 24.02 -3.44 -19.15
CA ARG A 88 24.06 -4.91 -19.28
C ARG A 88 24.39 -5.63 -17.98
N ASP A 89 25.25 -5.04 -17.14
CA ASP A 89 25.63 -5.59 -15.83
C ASP A 89 24.46 -5.69 -14.84
N LEU A 90 23.34 -5.02 -15.11
CA LEU A 90 22.16 -4.91 -14.23
C LEU A 90 20.88 -5.43 -14.91
N GLU A 91 21.02 -6.18 -16.00
CA GLU A 91 19.89 -6.66 -16.79
C GLU A 91 18.95 -7.56 -15.98
N ASP A 92 19.52 -8.37 -15.09
CA ASP A 92 18.80 -9.28 -14.17
C ASP A 92 17.87 -8.54 -13.20
N LEU A 93 18.20 -7.30 -12.83
CA LEU A 93 17.38 -6.46 -11.96
C LEU A 93 16.12 -5.93 -12.68
N ARG A 94 16.10 -5.93 -14.01
CA ARG A 94 14.97 -5.47 -14.85
C ARG A 94 14.48 -4.06 -14.49
N LEU A 95 15.39 -3.15 -14.14
CA LEU A 95 15.07 -1.82 -13.58
C LEU A 95 14.15 -0.99 -14.46
N ARG A 96 14.28 -1.09 -15.80
CA ARG A 96 13.41 -0.36 -16.73
C ARG A 96 11.95 -0.83 -16.68
N ALA A 97 11.71 -2.13 -16.54
CA ALA A 97 10.37 -2.69 -16.42
C ALA A 97 9.66 -2.21 -15.14
N TRP A 98 10.44 -1.99 -14.08
CA TRP A 98 9.95 -1.56 -12.77
C TRP A 98 10.22 -0.09 -12.47
N ALA A 99 10.60 0.71 -13.48
CA ALA A 99 10.95 2.11 -13.28
C ALA A 99 9.78 2.93 -12.71
N HIS A 100 8.55 2.61 -13.12
CA HIS A 100 7.31 3.18 -12.57
C HIS A 100 7.15 2.94 -11.05
N MET A 101 7.67 1.82 -10.54
CA MET A 101 7.79 1.51 -9.11
C MET A 101 9.17 1.90 -8.55
N LEU A 102 9.75 3.00 -9.04
CA LEU A 102 11.06 3.52 -8.62
C LEU A 102 12.23 2.52 -8.80
N GLY A 103 12.08 1.54 -9.70
CA GLY A 103 13.06 0.50 -9.98
C GLY A 103 13.01 -0.71 -9.04
N PHE A 104 11.97 -0.83 -8.21
CA PHE A 104 11.85 -1.89 -7.23
C PHE A 104 10.87 -2.99 -7.66
N ARG A 105 11.34 -4.25 -7.66
CA ARG A 105 10.60 -5.44 -8.11
C ARG A 105 10.03 -6.26 -6.94
N GLY A 106 9.41 -5.63 -5.93
CA GLY A 106 9.01 -6.37 -4.74
C GLY A 106 8.14 -5.64 -3.72
N HIS A 107 8.07 -6.21 -2.51
CA HIS A 107 7.29 -5.68 -1.39
C HIS A 107 8.04 -4.54 -0.70
N PHE A 108 7.37 -3.43 -0.39
CA PHE A 108 7.90 -2.19 0.22
C PHE A 108 8.59 -2.39 1.59
N SER A 109 8.66 -3.62 2.09
CA SER A 109 9.36 -4.01 3.31
C SER A 109 10.68 -4.69 2.97
N THR A 110 11.78 -4.08 3.42
CA THR A 110 13.07 -4.76 3.49
C THR A 110 13.16 -5.56 4.79
N LYS A 111 13.59 -6.81 4.69
CA LYS A 111 13.80 -7.66 5.88
C LYS A 111 15.23 -7.49 6.35
N THR A 112 15.41 -7.15 7.62
CA THR A 112 16.73 -7.21 8.26
C THR A 112 16.94 -8.61 8.81
N ARG A 113 18.17 -9.13 8.72
CA ARG A 113 18.47 -10.49 9.19
C ARG A 113 18.31 -10.64 10.71
N HIS A 114 18.47 -9.54 11.45
CA HIS A 114 18.48 -9.55 12.92
C HIS A 114 17.12 -9.22 13.54
N TYR A 115 16.29 -8.40 12.88
CA TYR A 115 15.02 -7.92 13.47
C TYR A 115 13.76 -8.40 12.73
N SER A 116 13.89 -9.06 11.57
CA SER A 116 12.73 -9.55 10.83
C SER A 116 12.50 -11.04 11.05
N THR A 117 11.27 -11.40 11.44
CA THR A 117 10.80 -12.80 11.44
C THR A 117 10.29 -13.20 10.05
N THR A 118 10.14 -14.50 9.80
CA THR A 118 9.61 -14.99 8.52
C THR A 118 8.08 -15.00 8.53
N LEU A 119 7.46 -14.78 7.35
CA LEU A 119 6.01 -14.97 7.20
C LEU A 119 5.58 -16.41 7.54
N GLY A 120 6.46 -17.39 7.32
CA GLY A 120 6.27 -18.78 7.74
C GLY A 120 6.11 -18.88 9.25
N ALA A 121 7.08 -18.36 10.02
CA ALA A 121 7.04 -18.34 11.48
C ALA A 121 5.78 -17.64 12.02
N LEU A 122 5.39 -16.51 11.43
CA LEU A 122 4.15 -15.81 11.82
C LEU A 122 2.89 -16.61 11.51
N ARG A 123 2.84 -17.34 10.39
CA ARG A 123 1.70 -18.20 10.05
C ARG A 123 1.61 -19.39 11.01
N THR A 124 2.75 -20.02 11.33
CA THR A 124 2.81 -21.12 12.31
C THR A 124 2.34 -20.66 13.69
N ALA A 125 2.84 -19.54 14.19
CA ALA A 125 2.43 -19.00 15.49
C ALA A 125 0.93 -18.69 15.55
N ARG A 126 0.35 -18.12 14.47
CA ARG A 126 -1.11 -17.90 14.39
C ARG A 126 -1.90 -19.20 14.36
N ALA A 127 -1.41 -20.21 13.64
CA ALA A 127 -2.06 -21.51 13.60
C ALA A 127 -2.04 -22.21 14.97
N GLU A 128 -0.91 -22.16 15.68
CA GLU A 128 -0.77 -22.65 17.06
C GLU A 128 -1.71 -21.94 18.02
N TRP A 129 -1.74 -20.62 17.99
CA TRP A 129 -2.65 -19.84 18.82
C TRP A 129 -4.12 -20.19 18.55
N ARG A 130 -4.53 -20.31 17.28
CA ARG A 130 -5.89 -20.75 16.94
C ARG A 130 -6.19 -22.17 17.42
N ARG A 131 -5.23 -23.11 17.33
CA ARG A 131 -5.40 -24.47 17.85
C ARG A 131 -5.60 -24.47 19.36
N LEU A 132 -4.82 -23.69 20.11
CA LEU A 132 -4.95 -23.56 21.56
C LEU A 132 -6.30 -22.93 21.95
N GLN A 133 -6.77 -21.93 21.21
CA GLN A 133 -8.06 -21.30 21.44
C GLN A 133 -9.28 -22.15 21.04
N ALA A 134 -9.10 -23.08 20.08
CA ALA A 134 -10.14 -23.98 19.61
C ALA A 134 -10.24 -25.26 20.44
N GLN A 135 -9.33 -25.50 21.40
CA GLN A 135 -9.50 -26.56 22.37
C GLN A 135 -10.71 -26.19 23.25
N PRO A 136 -11.79 -27.00 23.25
CA PRO A 136 -12.88 -26.76 24.17
C PRO A 136 -12.33 -26.84 25.59
N ASN A 137 -12.83 -25.98 26.47
CA ASN A 137 -12.42 -25.86 27.87
C ASN A 137 -12.87 -27.06 28.73
N THR A 138 -12.87 -28.25 28.14
CA THR A 138 -13.30 -29.51 28.74
C THR A 138 -12.07 -30.16 29.36
N LEU A 139 -11.97 -30.04 30.68
CA LEU A 139 -11.24 -30.97 31.51
C LEU A 139 -11.75 -32.37 31.19
N GLU A 140 -10.99 -33.15 30.41
CA GLU A 140 -10.92 -34.62 30.31
C GLU A 140 -10.25 -34.96 28.96
N PRO A 141 -9.09 -35.65 28.93
CA PRO A 141 -8.46 -36.03 27.68
C PRO A 141 -9.28 -37.13 27.00
N ALA A 142 -10.04 -36.76 25.97
CA ALA A 142 -10.69 -37.76 25.11
C ALA A 142 -9.61 -38.57 24.38
N PRO A 143 -9.72 -39.91 24.32
CA PRO A 143 -8.77 -40.75 23.59
C PRO A 143 -8.74 -40.32 22.12
N ALA A 144 -7.53 -40.15 21.58
CA ALA A 144 -7.32 -39.76 20.20
C ALA A 144 -7.95 -40.81 19.27
N ASP A 145 -9.04 -40.44 18.62
CA ASP A 145 -9.66 -41.23 17.57
C ASP A 145 -8.78 -41.16 16.30
N PRO A 146 -8.28 -42.29 15.77
CA PRO A 146 -7.44 -42.29 14.57
C PRO A 146 -8.19 -41.86 13.29
N ASP A 147 -9.51 -41.68 13.34
CA ASP A 147 -10.36 -41.26 12.22
C ASP A 147 -10.69 -39.74 12.26
N GLU A 148 -9.73 -38.89 12.68
CA GLU A 148 -9.86 -37.43 12.69
C GLU A 148 -10.12 -36.88 11.26
N THR A 149 -11.40 -36.90 10.88
CA THR A 149 -11.86 -36.55 9.55
C THR A 149 -11.84 -35.03 9.43
N THR A 150 -10.92 -34.52 8.61
CA THR A 150 -10.81 -33.08 8.32
C THR A 150 -12.10 -32.59 7.65
N LEU A 151 -12.92 -31.87 8.39
CA LEU A 151 -14.16 -31.27 7.89
C LEU A 151 -13.81 -30.06 7.00
N VAL A 152 -13.89 -30.23 5.67
CA VAL A 152 -13.72 -29.13 4.71
C VAL A 152 -14.99 -28.29 4.68
N LEU A 153 -14.99 -27.15 5.38
CA LEU A 153 -16.17 -26.28 5.58
C LEU A 153 -16.57 -25.44 4.35
N SER A 154 -15.77 -25.38 3.28
CA SER A 154 -16.16 -24.68 2.04
C SER A 154 -15.20 -24.96 0.88
N HIS A 155 -15.76 -25.16 -0.32
CA HIS A 155 -15.01 -25.23 -1.57
C HIS A 155 -15.17 -23.90 -2.32
N TRP A 156 -14.06 -23.24 -2.62
CA TRP A 156 -14.06 -22.03 -3.43
C TRP A 156 -13.73 -22.39 -4.88
N SER A 157 -14.69 -22.17 -5.78
CA SER A 157 -14.45 -22.24 -7.23
C SER A 157 -14.32 -20.84 -7.81
N PHE A 158 -13.40 -20.67 -8.74
CA PHE A 158 -13.26 -19.43 -9.49
C PHE A 158 -14.56 -19.14 -10.28
N ALA A 159 -15.22 -18.03 -9.97
CA ALA A 159 -16.51 -17.65 -10.55
C ALA A 159 -16.40 -16.78 -11.82
N GLY A 160 -15.18 -16.50 -12.29
CA GLY A 160 -14.91 -15.64 -13.45
C GLY A 160 -14.34 -14.27 -13.10
N THR A 161 -14.04 -13.48 -14.13
CA THR A 161 -13.54 -12.10 -14.03
C THR A 161 -14.35 -11.19 -14.94
N GLY A 162 -14.79 -10.04 -14.43
CA GLY A 162 -15.60 -9.07 -15.16
C GLY A 162 -16.86 -8.71 -14.38
N LEU A 163 -17.53 -7.64 -14.81
CA LEU A 163 -18.85 -7.31 -14.28
C LEU A 163 -19.87 -8.25 -14.89
N THR A 164 -20.70 -8.87 -14.07
CA THR A 164 -21.92 -9.52 -14.54
C THR A 164 -22.83 -8.49 -15.23
N PRO A 165 -23.79 -8.92 -16.07
CA PRO A 165 -24.75 -7.98 -16.68
C PRO A 165 -25.45 -7.07 -15.64
N GLY A 166 -25.81 -7.62 -14.48
CA GLY A 166 -26.40 -6.84 -13.39
C GLY A 166 -25.45 -5.81 -12.77
N GLU A 167 -24.19 -6.19 -12.53
CA GLU A 167 -23.16 -5.27 -12.02
C GLU A 167 -22.78 -4.20 -13.06
N SER A 168 -22.82 -4.54 -14.34
CA SER A 168 -22.58 -3.57 -15.43
C SER A 168 -23.69 -2.51 -15.49
N TRP A 169 -24.94 -2.91 -15.33
CA TRP A 169 -26.09 -1.99 -15.24
C TRP A 169 -26.01 -1.14 -13.96
N LEU A 170 -25.67 -1.74 -12.83
CA LEU A 170 -25.51 -1.04 -11.56
C LEU A 170 -24.37 0.00 -11.64
N ALA A 171 -23.21 -0.38 -12.17
CA ALA A 171 -22.08 0.52 -12.37
C ALA A 171 -22.43 1.69 -13.30
N ALA A 172 -23.19 1.44 -14.36
CA ALA A 172 -23.69 2.48 -15.25
C ALA A 172 -24.70 3.41 -14.54
N SER A 173 -25.55 2.89 -13.65
CA SER A 173 -26.53 3.67 -12.88
C SER A 173 -25.92 4.57 -11.81
N LEU A 174 -24.71 4.23 -11.32
CA LEU A 174 -23.97 5.00 -10.32
C LEU A 174 -23.17 6.15 -10.94
N GLN A 175 -22.89 6.10 -12.25
CA GLN A 175 -22.38 7.24 -13.00
C GLN A 175 -23.58 8.14 -13.32
N GLY A 176 -23.90 9.03 -12.37
CA GLY A 176 -25.02 9.96 -12.49
C GLY A 176 -25.03 10.74 -13.81
N ASP A 177 -26.22 11.15 -14.22
CA ASP A 177 -26.46 11.88 -15.45
C ASP A 177 -25.69 13.23 -15.45
N PRO A 178 -24.68 13.41 -16.33
CA PRO A 178 -23.87 14.63 -16.35
C PRO A 178 -24.65 15.90 -16.73
N GLN A 179 -25.93 15.79 -17.10
CA GLN A 179 -26.78 16.94 -17.35
C GLN A 179 -27.31 17.61 -16.07
N HIS A 180 -27.45 16.90 -14.95
CA HIS A 180 -27.95 17.48 -13.70
C HIS A 180 -26.92 18.40 -13.01
N ASP A 181 -25.62 18.10 -13.16
CA ASP A 181 -24.53 18.91 -12.58
C ASP A 181 -24.30 20.23 -13.33
N ARG A 182 -24.74 20.33 -14.60
CA ARG A 182 -24.62 21.57 -15.40
C ARG A 182 -25.72 22.58 -15.10
N GLU A 183 -26.93 22.14 -14.79
CA GLU A 183 -28.03 23.04 -14.39
C GLU A 183 -27.81 23.65 -13.00
N ALA A 184 -27.20 22.90 -12.07
CA ALA A 184 -26.83 23.44 -10.74
C ALA A 184 -25.72 24.50 -10.79
N ALA A 185 -24.95 24.56 -11.89
CA ALA A 185 -23.86 25.54 -12.06
C ALA A 185 -24.29 26.83 -12.79
N SER A 186 -25.54 26.93 -13.27
CA SER A 186 -26.01 28.08 -14.05
C SER A 186 -26.99 29.01 -13.31
N GLU A 187 -27.12 28.91 -11.98
CA GLU A 187 -27.86 29.92 -11.21
C GLU A 187 -27.03 31.20 -11.07
N PRO A 188 -27.49 32.37 -11.58
CA PRO A 188 -26.75 33.62 -11.45
C PRO A 188 -26.82 34.15 -10.01
N ARG A 189 -25.65 34.25 -9.39
CA ARG A 189 -25.41 34.86 -8.08
C ARG A 189 -25.73 36.36 -8.11
N ALA A 190 -26.78 36.77 -7.40
CA ALA A 190 -27.13 38.18 -7.22
C ALA A 190 -26.01 38.97 -6.52
N GLU A 191 -25.69 40.14 -7.06
CA GLU A 191 -24.65 41.06 -6.56
C GLU A 191 -25.15 41.88 -5.36
N PRO A 192 -24.34 42.05 -4.28
CA PRO A 192 -24.64 43.03 -3.24
C PRO A 192 -24.09 44.42 -3.60
N ASN A 193 -24.99 45.41 -3.58
CA ASN A 193 -24.71 46.84 -3.72
C ASN A 193 -23.63 47.34 -2.74
N THR A 194 -22.70 48.17 -3.25
CA THR A 194 -21.69 48.88 -2.47
C THR A 194 -21.94 50.39 -2.57
N GLU A 195 -22.41 51.01 -1.49
CA GLU A 195 -22.30 52.45 -1.19
C GLU A 195 -21.98 52.49 0.32
N GLY A 196 -20.90 53.09 0.85
CA GLY A 196 -20.19 54.30 0.48
C GLY A 196 -20.57 55.40 1.48
N GLY A 197 -19.77 55.64 2.53
CA GLY A 197 -20.07 56.72 3.48
C GLY A 197 -19.15 56.82 4.70
N ASN A 198 -18.27 57.82 4.66
CA ASN A 198 -17.15 58.10 5.55
C ASN A 198 -17.46 59.25 6.54
N ARG A 199 -16.85 59.23 7.75
CA ARG A 199 -16.61 60.34 8.73
C ARG A 199 -17.88 61.01 9.31
N THR A 200 -18.04 61.26 10.61
CA THR A 200 -17.16 61.75 11.70
C THR A 200 -17.65 61.28 13.05
#